data_AF-A0AAW8KVS6-F1
#
_entry.id   AF-A0AAW8KVS6-F1
#
_cell.length_a   1.000
_cell.length_b   1.000
_cell.length_c   1.000
_cell.angle_alpha   90.00
_cell.angle_beta   90.00
_cell.angle_gamma   90.00
#
_symmetry.space_group_name_H-M   'P 1'
#
loop_
_entity.id
_entity.type
_entity.pdbx_description
1 polymer ?
#
loop_
_entity_poly.entity_id
_entity_poly.type
_entity_poly.pdbx_seq_one_letter_code
_entity_poly.pdbx_strand_id
1 'polypeptide(L)'
;AMDLYGIDRAEALELFMQPKGKITFLSSRLKLLNPLPMPKEGCIVAFHPRQRNKPPHVGLFRGQKILHLMESGVTYLPEEVVMGMGFNRVSYYD
;
A
#
# COMPACT_ATOMS: atom_id res chain seq x y z
N ALA A 1 -13.09 -7.44 9.75
CA ALA A 1 -12.39 -8.65 10.26
C ALA A 1 -11.01 -8.21 10.70
N MET A 2 -10.58 -8.61 11.90
CA MET A 2 -9.27 -8.22 12.42
C MET A 2 -8.16 -8.75 11.50
N ASP A 3 -7.13 -7.95 11.28
CA ASP A 3 -5.97 -8.41 10.54
C ASP A 3 -5.04 -9.30 11.39
N LEU A 4 -3.90 -9.70 10.81
CA LEU A 4 -2.91 -10.57 11.44
C LEU A 4 -2.28 -9.99 12.74
N TYR A 5 -2.54 -8.71 13.05
CA TYR A 5 -2.03 -8.01 14.23
C TYR A 5 -3.15 -7.62 15.20
N GLY A 6 -4.38 -8.08 14.96
CA GLY A 6 -5.53 -7.78 15.82
C GLY A 6 -6.05 -6.35 15.66
N ILE A 7 -5.72 -5.67 14.56
CA ILE A 7 -6.17 -4.31 14.27
C ILE A 7 -7.31 -4.36 13.26
N ASP A 8 -8.40 -3.63 13.53
CA ASP A 8 -9.48 -3.48 12.57
C ASP A 8 -9.14 -2.38 11.55
N ARG A 9 -8.68 -2.81 10.38
CA ARG A 9 -8.41 -1.93 9.24
C ARG A 9 -9.50 -2.02 8.16
N ALA A 10 -10.66 -2.61 8.45
CA ALA A 10 -11.68 -2.89 7.44
C ALA A 10 -12.19 -1.62 6.74
N GLU A 11 -12.48 -0.57 7.51
CA GLU A 11 -12.95 0.72 6.96
C GLU A 11 -11.88 1.38 6.06
N ALA A 12 -10.63 1.37 6.51
CA ALA A 12 -9.49 1.87 5.76
C ALA A 12 -9.25 1.11 4.44
N LEU A 13 -9.52 -0.20 4.44
CA LEU A 13 -9.25 -1.10 3.32
C LEU A 13 -10.45 -1.31 2.38
N GLU A 14 -11.65 -0.90 2.77
CA GLU A 14 -12.90 -1.15 2.04
C GLU A 14 -12.80 -0.76 0.55
N LEU A 15 -12.21 0.40 0.26
CA LEU A 15 -12.06 0.91 -1.11
C LEU A 15 -11.07 0.08 -1.95
N PHE A 16 -10.07 -0.53 -1.31
CA PHE A 16 -9.11 -1.42 -1.97
C PHE A 16 -9.71 -2.80 -2.24
N MET A 17 -10.71 -3.21 -1.45
CA MET A 17 -11.38 -4.50 -1.56
C MET A 17 -12.53 -4.50 -2.60
N GLN A 18 -12.75 -3.40 -3.31
CA GLN A 18 -13.78 -3.32 -4.34
C GLN A 18 -13.42 -4.12 -5.61
N PRO A 19 -14.42 -4.55 -6.41
CA PRO A 19 -14.17 -5.22 -7.68
C PRO A 19 -13.29 -4.39 -8.63
N LYS A 20 -12.44 -5.09 -9.39
CA LYS A 20 -11.59 -4.50 -10.43
C LYS A 20 -12.44 -3.65 -11.39
N GLY A 21 -12.08 -2.37 -11.54
CA GLY A 21 -12.83 -1.36 -12.31
C GLY A 21 -13.74 -0.43 -11.49
N LYS A 22 -13.98 -0.75 -10.20
CA LYS A 22 -14.67 0.13 -9.24
C LYS A 22 -13.73 0.70 -8.16
N ILE A 23 -12.55 0.12 -7.99
CA ILE A 23 -11.49 0.62 -7.12
C ILE A 23 -11.17 2.06 -7.53
N THR A 24 -11.59 3.01 -6.72
CA THR A 24 -11.25 4.43 -6.87
C THR A 24 -10.15 4.77 -5.88
N PHE A 25 -8.89 4.69 -6.34
CA PHE A 25 -7.76 5.15 -5.53
C PHE A 25 -7.75 6.68 -5.50
N LEU A 26 -8.22 7.26 -4.41
CA LEU A 26 -8.07 8.68 -4.13
C LEU A 26 -6.89 8.86 -3.18
N SER A 27 -5.78 9.39 -3.68
CA SER A 27 -4.59 9.70 -2.86
C SER A 27 -4.92 10.63 -1.68
N SER A 28 -5.99 11.43 -1.77
CA SER A 28 -6.51 12.25 -0.68
C SER A 28 -7.07 11.44 0.49
N ARG A 29 -7.50 10.19 0.28
CA ARG A 29 -8.01 9.28 1.33
C ARG A 29 -6.90 8.63 2.13
N LEU A 30 -5.66 8.54 1.62
CA LEU A 30 -4.49 8.17 2.44
C LEU A 30 -4.30 9.10 3.65
N LYS A 31 -4.85 10.33 3.59
CA LYS A 31 -4.85 11.26 4.73
C LYS A 31 -5.73 10.79 5.90
N LEU A 32 -6.61 9.81 5.69
CA LEU A 32 -7.40 9.20 6.76
C LEU A 32 -6.59 8.19 7.58
N LEU A 33 -5.46 7.73 7.04
CA LEU A 33 -4.52 6.87 7.74
C LEU A 33 -3.47 7.73 8.44
N ASN A 34 -2.97 7.25 9.57
CA ASN A 34 -1.96 7.98 10.33
C ASN A 34 -0.60 7.83 9.62
N PRO A 35 0.03 8.92 9.14
CA PRO A 35 1.32 8.83 8.49
C PRO A 35 2.39 8.40 9.49
N LEU A 36 3.28 7.51 9.05
CA LEU A 36 4.39 7.02 9.84
C LEU A 36 5.72 7.54 9.27
N PRO A 37 6.66 8.00 10.13
CA PRO A 37 7.97 8.47 9.69
C PRO A 37 8.89 7.32 9.28
N MET A 38 8.64 6.11 9.78
CA MET A 38 9.36 4.88 9.47
C MET A 38 8.36 3.72 9.36
N PRO A 39 8.65 2.69 8.54
CA PRO A 39 7.79 1.53 8.44
C PRO A 39 7.74 0.79 9.78
N LYS A 40 6.55 0.27 10.12
CA LYS A 40 6.38 -0.70 11.20
C LYS A 40 5.71 -1.95 10.66
N GLU A 41 5.89 -3.06 11.36
CA GLU A 41 5.31 -4.32 10.96
C GLU A 41 3.78 -4.19 10.80
N GLY A 42 3.26 -4.62 9.64
CA GLY A 42 1.84 -4.56 9.31
C GLY A 42 1.34 -3.20 8.80
N CYS A 43 2.20 -2.20 8.64
CA CYS A 43 1.76 -0.90 8.12
C CYS A 43 1.47 -0.96 6.62
N ILE A 44 0.59 -0.07 6.17
CA ILE A 44 0.32 0.15 4.76
C ILE A 44 1.49 0.93 4.16
N VAL A 45 1.95 0.47 2.99
CA VAL A 45 2.97 1.15 2.18
C VAL A 45 2.31 1.66 0.91
N ALA A 46 2.39 2.95 0.64
CA ALA A 46 1.90 3.54 -0.60
C ALA A 46 3.05 3.88 -1.54
N PHE A 47 2.94 3.43 -2.79
CA PHE A 47 3.89 3.68 -3.85
C PHE A 47 3.36 4.76 -4.79
N HIS A 48 4.12 5.85 -4.91
CA HIS A 48 3.76 6.97 -5.79
C HIS A 48 4.54 6.84 -7.10
N PRO A 49 3.86 6.71 -8.25
CA PRO A 49 4.51 6.51 -9.53
C PRO A 49 5.22 7.78 -10.00
N ARG A 50 6.31 7.60 -10.75
CA ARG A 50 7.01 8.71 -11.43
C ARG A 50 6.10 9.43 -12.42
N GLN A 51 5.26 8.67 -13.12
CA GLN A 51 4.34 9.19 -14.12
C GLN A 51 2.99 9.52 -13.48
N ARG A 52 2.52 10.76 -13.63
CA ARG A 52 1.22 11.20 -13.09
C ARG A 52 0.02 10.40 -13.60
N ASN A 53 0.15 9.77 -14.77
CA ASN A 53 -0.93 9.01 -15.40
C ASN A 53 -1.00 7.55 -14.94
N LYS A 54 -0.03 7.08 -14.13
CA LYS A 54 -0.10 5.74 -13.55
C LYS A 54 -0.82 5.79 -12.21
N PRO A 55 -1.66 4.79 -11.89
CA PRO A 55 -2.31 4.72 -10.60
C PRO A 55 -1.26 4.47 -9.50
N PRO A 56 -1.46 5.02 -8.29
CA PRO A 56 -0.67 4.64 -7.13
C PRO A 56 -0.92 3.18 -6.76
N HIS A 57 0.09 2.55 -6.17
CA HIS A 57 0.00 1.17 -5.68
C HIS A 57 0.11 1.13 -4.16
N VAL A 58 -0.34 0.03 -3.55
CA VAL A 58 -0.21 -0.21 -2.13
C VAL A 58 0.35 -1.60 -1.83
N GLY A 59 0.99 -1.73 -0.68
CA GLY A 59 1.48 -2.99 -0.13
C GLY A 59 1.45 -2.99 1.39
N LEU A 60 1.86 -4.10 1.98
CA LEU A 60 1.98 -4.28 3.43
C LEU A 60 3.45 -4.46 3.80
N PHE A 61 3.94 -3.69 4.78
CA PHE A 61 5.29 -3.89 5.30
C PHE A 61 5.32 -5.10 6.23
N ARG A 62 6.19 -6.06 5.94
CA ARG A 62 6.35 -7.29 6.72
C ARG A 62 7.78 -7.78 6.63
N GLY A 63 8.38 -8.11 7.78
CA GLY A 63 9.69 -8.76 7.84
C GLY A 63 10.79 -8.04 7.03
N GLN A 64 10.84 -6.71 7.13
CA GLN A 64 11.77 -5.82 6.39
C GLN A 64 11.59 -5.82 4.86
N LYS A 65 10.45 -6.32 4.39
CA LYS A 65 10.07 -6.37 2.98
C LYS A 65 8.64 -5.89 2.82
N ILE A 66 8.18 -5.85 1.58
CA ILE A 66 6.86 -5.39 1.20
C ILE A 66 6.14 -6.55 0.53
N LEU A 67 4.99 -6.90 1.07
CA LEU A 67 3.98 -7.69 0.40
C LEU A 67 3.23 -6.78 -0.58
N HIS A 68 3.68 -6.76 -1.84
CA HIS A 68 3.15 -5.90 -2.90
C HIS A 68 2.12 -6.67 -3.72
N LEU A 69 0.89 -6.17 -3.77
CA LEU A 69 -0.21 -6.76 -4.53
C LEU A 69 -0.27 -6.11 -5.91
N MET A 70 -0.08 -6.93 -6.95
CA MET A 70 -0.17 -6.53 -8.35
C MET A 70 -1.22 -7.37 -9.07
N GLU A 71 -1.63 -6.93 -10.27
CA GLU A 71 -2.57 -7.71 -11.08
C GLU A 71 -2.04 -9.10 -11.45
N SER A 72 -0.72 -9.24 -11.60
CA SER A 72 -0.04 -10.50 -11.89
C SER A 72 0.12 -11.42 -10.67
N GLY A 73 -0.30 -10.96 -9.49
CA GLY A 73 -0.21 -11.73 -8.24
C GLY A 73 0.45 -10.94 -7.10
N VAL A 74 0.81 -11.67 -6.05
CA VAL A 74 1.43 -11.11 -4.84
C VAL A 74 2.94 -11.35 -4.87
N THR A 75 3.72 -10.31 -4.58
CA THR A 75 5.18 -10.39 -4.48
C THR A 75 5.65 -9.98 -3.10
N TYR A 76 6.77 -10.55 -2.65
CA TYR A 76 7.36 -10.26 -1.34
C TYR A 76 8.81 -9.82 -1.51
N LEU A 77 9.00 -8.50 -1.64
CA LEU A 77 10.24 -7.91 -2.15
C LEU A 77 10.75 -6.79 -1.24
N PRO A 78 12.06 -6.54 -1.20
CA PRO A 78 12.61 -5.35 -0.54
C PRO A 78 12.06 -4.06 -1.17
N GLU A 79 11.97 -2.99 -0.37
CA GLU A 79 11.48 -1.69 -0.80
C GLU A 79 12.22 -1.16 -2.04
N GLU A 80 13.55 -1.26 -2.05
CA GLU A 80 14.41 -0.80 -3.14
C GLU A 80 14.04 -1.45 -4.48
N VAL A 81 13.69 -2.75 -4.46
CA VAL A 81 13.27 -3.49 -5.65
C VAL A 81 11.90 -3.00 -6.11
N VAL A 82 10.96 -2.77 -5.19
CA VAL A 82 9.64 -2.23 -5.51
C VAL A 82 9.79 -0.82 -6.10
N MET A 83 10.61 0.05 -5.51
CA MET A 83 10.90 1.39 -6.03
C MET A 83 11.44 1.35 -7.47
N GLY A 84 12.29 0.37 -7.78
CA GLY A 84 12.81 0.12 -9.13
C GLY A 84 11.74 -0.18 -10.19
N MET A 85 10.51 -0.54 -9.79
CA MET A 85 9.39 -0.82 -10.70
C MET A 85 8.69 0.44 -11.27
N GLY A 86 9.28 1.63 -11.08
CA GLY A 86 8.81 2.89 -11.67
C GLY A 86 8.17 3.86 -10.69
N PHE A 87 8.40 3.68 -9.39
CA PHE A 87 7.98 4.59 -8.33
C PHE A 87 9.11 5.57 -7.96
N ASN A 88 8.78 6.75 -7.45
CA ASN A 88 9.78 7.73 -6.97
C ASN A 88 9.68 8.04 -5.49
N ARG A 89 8.55 7.69 -4.85
CA ARG A 89 8.32 7.95 -3.44
C ARG A 89 7.55 6.80 -2.83
N VAL A 90 7.92 6.48 -1.61
CA VAL A 90 7.25 5.55 -0.72
C VAL A 90 6.75 6.33 0.49
N SER A 91 5.57 6.02 0.99
CA SER A 91 5.07 6.55 2.25
C SER A 91 4.37 5.47 3.09
N TYR A 92 4.46 5.63 4.41
CA TYR A 92 4.00 4.64 5.39
C TYR A 92 2.80 5.16 6.15
N TYR A 93 1.86 4.26 6.43
CA TYR A 93 0.65 4.58 7.16
C TYR A 93 0.23 3.45 8.08
N ASP A 94 -0.28 3.80 9.25
CA ASP A 94 -0.91 2.86 10.19
C ASP A 94 -2.34 2.49 9.80
#